data_AF-A0A940SK23-F1
#
_entry.id   AF-A0A940SK23-F1
#
_cell.length_a   1.000
_cell.length_b   1.000
_cell.length_c   1.000
_cell.angle_alpha   90.00
_cell.angle_beta   90.00
_cell.angle_gamma   90.00
#
_symmetry.space_group_name_H-M   'P 1'
#
loop_
_entity.id
_entity.type
_entity.pdbx_description
1 polymer ?
#
loop_
_entity_poly.entity_id
_entity_poly.type
_entity_poly.pdbx_seq_one_letter_code
_entity_poly.pdbx_strand_id
1 'polypeptide(L)'
;MLQLSDVKSYLEIDFDNDDVLLNTLITATKDFIESHLNRPIDPNNMTDENKWTVPSQIQIAQMMLIHHWYKNRDILTERTREMPFGISAILGPHRFMGMC
;
A
#
# COMPACT_ATOMS: atom_id res chain seq x y z
N MET A 1 -5.51 9.84 -3.22
CA MET A 1 -5.18 9.62 -1.80
C MET A 1 -6.21 8.67 -1.23
N LEU A 2 -5.79 7.52 -0.70
CA LEU A 2 -6.68 6.54 -0.09
C LEU A 2 -7.23 7.13 1.22
N GLN A 3 -8.54 7.09 1.43
CA GLN A 3 -9.15 7.53 2.69
C GLN A 3 -9.42 6.36 3.62
N LEU A 4 -9.53 6.64 4.92
CA LEU A 4 -9.90 5.62 5.91
C LEU A 4 -11.26 4.99 5.61
N SER A 5 -12.21 5.75 5.06
CA SER A 5 -13.51 5.25 4.60
C SER A 5 -13.38 4.18 3.51
N ASP A 6 -12.46 4.36 2.56
CA ASP A 6 -12.26 3.43 1.45
C ASP A 6 -11.71 2.09 1.98
N VAL A 7 -10.79 2.18 2.95
CA VAL A 7 -10.20 1.01 3.62
C VAL A 7 -11.22 0.26 4.47
N LYS A 8 -12.07 0.96 5.24
CA LYS A 8 -13.15 0.35 6.01
C LYS A 8 -14.13 -0.38 5.10
N SER A 9 -14.53 0.25 3.99
CA SER A 9 -15.42 -0.36 3.00
C SER A 9 -14.79 -1.60 2.37
N TYR A 10 -13.47 -1.60 2.14
CA TYR A 10 -12.75 -2.75 1.58
C TYR A 10 -12.60 -3.91 2.58
N LEU A 11 -12.41 -3.59 3.87
CA LEU A 11 -12.23 -4.58 4.94
C LEU A 11 -13.54 -5.08 5.55
N GLU A 12 -14.67 -4.51 5.16
CA GLU A 12 -15.99 -4.76 5.75
C GLU A 12 -15.98 -4.54 7.28
N ILE A 13 -15.38 -3.42 7.72
CA ILE A 13 -15.28 -3.04 9.13
C ILE A 13 -16.25 -1.89 9.43
N ASP A 14 -17.19 -2.13 10.35
CA ASP A 14 -18.21 -1.16 10.76
C ASP A 14 -17.90 -0.44 12.09
N PHE A 15 -16.80 -0.80 12.77
CA PHE A 15 -16.44 -0.26 14.08
C PHE A 15 -15.23 0.68 14.02
N ASP A 16 -15.25 1.72 14.85
CA ASP A 16 -14.22 2.78 14.86
C ASP A 16 -13.01 2.49 15.75
N ASN A 17 -13.02 1.36 16.47
CA ASN A 17 -11.97 1.00 17.42
C ASN A 17 -10.59 0.85 16.76
N ASP A 18 -10.57 0.42 15.49
CA ASP A 18 -9.33 0.15 14.77
C ASP A 18 -8.89 1.34 13.90
N ASP A 19 -9.52 2.52 14.01
CA ASP A 19 -9.24 3.68 13.15
C ASP A 19 -7.80 4.18 13.24
N VAL A 20 -7.25 4.19 14.46
CA VAL A 20 -5.86 4.58 14.69
C VAL A 20 -4.90 3.59 14.01
N LEU A 21 -5.22 2.29 14.10
CA LEU A 21 -4.43 1.26 13.46
C LEU A 21 -4.54 1.33 11.93
N LEU A 22 -5.74 1.50 11.39
CA LEU A 22 -5.98 1.62 9.95
C LEU A 22 -5.25 2.83 9.37
N ASN A 23 -5.29 3.99 10.03
CA ASN A 23 -4.48 5.14 9.63
C ASN A 23 -2.98 4.84 9.62
N THR A 24 -2.49 4.15 10.65
CA THR A 24 -1.08 3.76 10.72
C THR A 24 -0.70 2.81 9.58
N LEU A 25 -1.56 1.85 9.26
CA LEU A 25 -1.38 0.93 8.13
C LEU A 25 -1.42 1.65 6.78
N ILE A 26 -2.30 2.64 6.60
CA ILE A 26 -2.36 3.45 5.37
C ILE A 26 -1.02 4.16 5.14
N THR A 27 -0.46 4.78 6.17
CA THR A 27 0.85 5.44 6.09
C THR A 27 1.98 4.43 5.85
N ALA A 28 2.04 3.35 6.63
CA ALA A 28 3.11 2.36 6.51
C ALA A 28 3.11 1.64 5.15
N THR A 29 1.94 1.29 4.62
CA THR A 29 1.81 0.65 3.30
C THR A 29 2.18 1.63 2.18
N LYS A 30 1.84 2.91 2.31
CA LYS A 30 2.28 3.94 1.38
C LYS A 30 3.81 3.99 1.33
N ASP A 31 4.47 4.14 2.49
CA ASP A 31 5.93 4.23 2.58
C ASP A 31 6.60 2.98 1.97
N PHE A 32 6.03 1.80 2.22
CA PHE A 32 6.51 0.55 1.65
C PHE A 32 6.43 0.52 0.12
N ILE A 33 5.30 0.95 -0.46
CA ILE A 33 5.14 0.98 -1.92
C ILE A 33 6.03 2.06 -2.55
N GLU A 34 6.15 3.24 -1.95
CA GLU A 34 7.03 4.31 -2.45
C GLU A 34 8.50 3.84 -2.47
N SER A 35 8.94 3.15 -1.41
CA SER A 35 10.26 2.51 -1.33
C SER A 35 10.44 1.42 -2.40
N HIS A 36 9.41 0.60 -2.65
CA HIS A 36 9.47 -0.44 -3.68
C HIS A 36 9.56 0.13 -5.09
N LEU A 37 8.77 1.17 -5.39
CA LEU A 37 8.70 1.80 -6.71
C LEU A 37 9.83 2.78 -6.98
N ASN A 38 10.54 3.25 -5.95
CA ASN A 38 11.47 4.38 -5.99
C ASN A 38 10.82 5.66 -6.55
N ARG A 39 9.53 5.87 -6.27
CA ARG A 39 8.76 7.03 -6.77
C ARG A 39 7.71 7.46 -5.75
N PRO A 40 7.45 8.78 -5.62
CA PRO A 40 6.37 9.27 -4.78
C PRO A 40 5.01 8.93 -5.41
N ILE A 41 4.05 8.53 -4.57
CA ILE A 41 2.65 8.30 -4.95
C ILE A 41 1.79 9.48 -4.49
N ASP A 42 2.21 10.17 -3.43
CA ASP A 42 1.49 11.31 -2.88
C ASP A 42 1.74 12.58 -3.70
N PRO A 43 0.67 13.26 -4.19
CA PRO A 43 0.82 14.53 -4.90
C PRO A 43 1.59 15.60 -4.11
N ASN A 44 1.57 15.56 -2.78
CA ASN A 44 2.33 16.52 -1.96
C ASN A 44 3.85 16.30 -2.01
N ASN A 45 4.28 15.06 -2.28
CA ASN A 45 5.69 14.67 -2.37
C ASN A 45 6.20 14.67 -3.83
N MET A 46 5.33 14.97 -4.80
CA MET A 46 5.69 15.00 -6.22
C MET A 46 6.27 16.36 -6.60
N THR A 47 7.54 16.37 -7.01
CA THR A 47 8.15 17.52 -7.69
C THR A 47 7.77 17.49 -9.18
N ASP A 48 7.88 18.64 -9.87
CA ASP A 48 7.58 18.73 -11.31
C ASP A 48 8.41 17.74 -12.15
N GLU A 49 9.61 17.39 -11.70
CA GLU A 49 10.53 16.46 -12.35
C GLU A 49 10.13 14.98 -12.17
N ASN A 50 9.52 14.62 -11.05
CA ASN A 50 9.14 13.24 -10.69
C ASN A 50 7.64 12.99 -10.77
N LYS A 51 6.88 13.95 -11.33
CA LYS A 51 5.44 13.86 -11.47
C LYS A 51 5.07 12.79 -12.49
N TRP A 52 4.21 11.88 -12.08
CA TRP A 52 3.68 10.82 -12.93
C TRP A 52 2.22 10.54 -12.61
N THR A 53 1.51 9.89 -13.53
CA THR A 53 0.13 9.48 -13.30
C THR A 53 0.12 8.17 -12.54
N VAL A 54 -0.24 8.22 -11.25
CA VAL A 54 -0.43 7.01 -10.43
C VAL A 54 -1.63 6.21 -10.97
N PRO A 55 -1.44 5.01 -11.51
CA PRO A 55 -2.54 4.19 -11.97
C PRO A 55 -3.38 3.66 -10.80
N SER A 56 -4.66 3.38 -11.06
CA SER A 56 -5.59 2.79 -10.09
C SER A 56 -5.14 1.43 -9.56
N GLN A 57 -4.31 0.70 -10.31
CA GLN A 57 -3.75 -0.59 -9.89
C GLN A 57 -2.92 -0.48 -8.60
N ILE A 58 -2.23 0.65 -8.39
CA ILE A 58 -1.41 0.87 -7.19
C ILE A 58 -2.29 1.07 -5.96
N GLN A 59 -3.45 1.72 -6.14
CA GLN A 59 -4.42 1.87 -5.05
C GLN A 59 -4.97 0.51 -4.63
N ILE A 60 -5.25 -0.38 -5.58
CA ILE A 60 -5.66 -1.77 -5.29
C ILE A 60 -4.54 -2.54 -4.60
N ALA A 61 -3.29 -2.41 -5.06
CA ALA A 61 -2.14 -3.04 -4.42
C ALA A 61 -1.96 -2.57 -2.96
N GLN A 62 -2.16 -1.28 -2.69
CA GLN A 62 -2.14 -0.71 -1.34
C GLN A 62 -3.25 -1.32 -0.48
N MET A 63 -4.49 -1.39 -0.97
CA MET A 63 -5.61 -2.01 -0.25
C MET A 63 -5.37 -3.49 0.07
N MET A 64 -4.83 -4.25 -0.87
CA MET A 64 -4.46 -5.66 -0.66
C MET A 64 -3.39 -5.81 0.43
N LEU A 65 -2.39 -4.92 0.45
CA LEU A 65 -1.33 -4.92 1.47
C LEU A 65 -1.88 -4.58 2.85
N ILE A 66 -2.76 -3.58 2.95
CA ILE A 66 -3.44 -3.21 4.20
C ILE A 66 -4.25 -4.41 4.72
N HIS A 67 -5.04 -5.07 3.86
CA HIS A 67 -5.80 -6.26 4.24
C HIS A 67 -4.90 -7.39 4.73
N HIS A 68 -3.77 -7.62 4.07
CA HIS A 68 -2.81 -8.63 4.47
C HIS A 68 -2.20 -8.33 5.85
N TRP A 69 -1.71 -7.11 6.10
CA TRP A 69 -1.11 -6.74 7.38
C TRP A 69 -2.13 -6.65 8.53
N TYR A 70 -3.35 -6.22 8.24
CA TYR A 70 -4.43 -6.16 9.23
C TYR A 70 -4.89 -7.56 9.68
N LYS A 71 -4.96 -8.53 8.76
CA LYS A 71 -5.32 -9.92 9.07
C LYS A 71 -4.18 -10.69 9.73
N ASN A 72 -2.93 -10.42 9.34
CA ASN A 72 -1.74 -11.11 9.86
C ASN A 72 -1.04 -10.24 10.91
N ARG A 73 -1.72 -9.97 12.02
CA ARG A 73 -1.16 -9.25 13.18
C ARG A 73 -0.36 -10.15 14.13
N ASP A 74 -0.30 -11.46 13.87
CA ASP A 74 0.38 -12.43 14.72
C ASP A 74 1.79 -12.74 14.21
N ILE A 75 2.76 -12.78 15.13
CA ILE A 75 4.18 -13.03 14.85
C ILE A 75 4.43 -14.52 14.57
N LEU A 76 3.54 -15.42 15.00
CA LEU A 76 3.74 -16.87 14.99
C LEU A 76 3.03 -17.61 13.85
N THR A 77 2.66 -16.93 12.77
CA THR A 77 2.07 -17.60 11.61
C THR A 77 3.17 -18.33 10.82
N GLU A 78 3.28 -19.65 10.98
CA GLU A 78 4.23 -20.53 10.26
C GLU A 78 4.07 -20.51 8.72
N ARG A 79 3.08 -19.78 8.20
CA ARG A 79 2.79 -19.68 6.77
C ARG A 79 2.84 -18.22 6.32
N THR A 80 3.71 -18.00 5.33
CA THR A 80 3.90 -16.79 4.51
C THR A 80 4.57 -15.57 5.16
N ARG A 81 5.90 -15.52 5.06
CA ARG A 81 6.76 -14.32 5.22
C ARG A 81 6.89 -13.50 3.92
N GLU A 82 6.30 -13.95 2.82
CA GLU A 82 6.50 -13.36 1.51
C GLU A 82 5.31 -12.51 1.10
N MET A 83 5.59 -11.36 0.48
CA MET A 83 4.56 -10.51 -0.11
C MET A 83 3.76 -11.34 -1.14
N PRO A 84 2.42 -11.33 -1.08
CA PRO A 84 1.59 -12.06 -2.04
C PRO A 84 2.02 -11.73 -3.48
N PHE A 85 2.26 -12.77 -4.29
CA PHE A 85 2.75 -12.62 -5.68
C PHE A 85 1.93 -11.63 -6.50
N GLY A 86 0.61 -11.56 -6.29
CA GLY A 86 -0.26 -10.60 -6.96
C GLY A 86 0.12 -9.13 -6.71
N ILE A 87 0.57 -8.77 -5.51
CA ILE A 87 1.00 -7.41 -5.18
C ILE A 87 2.31 -7.10 -5.91
N SER A 88 3.29 -8.01 -5.84
CA SER A 88 4.57 -7.86 -6.54
C SER A 88 4.40 -7.76 -8.06
N ALA A 89 3.49 -8.54 -8.64
CA ALA A 89 3.19 -8.53 -10.07
C ALA A 89 2.55 -7.20 -10.52
N ILE A 90 1.71 -6.59 -9.68
CA ILE A 90 1.11 -5.27 -9.95
C ILE A 90 2.15 -4.16 -9.83
N LEU A 91 3.04 -4.20 -8.82
CA LEU A 91 4.01 -3.13 -8.57
C LEU A 91 5.21 -3.16 -9.52
N GLY A 92 5.65 -4.35 -9.93
CA GLY A 92 6.86 -4.55 -10.74
C GLY A 92 6.96 -3.63 -11.97
N PRO A 93 5.93 -3.54 -12.83
CA PRO A 93 5.95 -2.69 -14.03
C PRO A 93 6.08 -1.19 -13.76
N HIS A 94 5.71 -0.73 -12.57
CA HIS A 94 5.70 0.70 -12.22
C HIS A 94 7.00 1.15 -11.53
N ARG A 95 7.90 0.22 -11.24
CA ARG A 95 9.16 0.50 -10.55
C ARG A 95 10.10 1.31 -11.44
N PHE A 96 10.61 2.41 -10.90
CA PHE A 96 11.67 3.16 -11.57
C PHE A 96 12.99 2.45 -11.42
N MET A 97 13.37 1.72 -12.48
CA MET A 97 14.73 1.22 -12.64
C MET A 97 15.54 2.37 -13.23
N GLY A 98 16.25 3.12 -12.38
CA GLY A 98 17.30 4.02 -12.89
C GLY A 98 18.28 3.17 -13.69
N MET A 99 18.47 3.49 -14.97
CA MET A 99 19.56 2.90 -15.75
C MET A 99 20.87 3.26 -15.03
N CYS A 100 21.64 2.23 -14.65
CA CYS A 100 22.97 2.39 -14.08
C CYS A 100 23.91 3.15 -15.01
#